data_AF-A0AAE9I2D0-F1
#
_entry.id   AF-A0AAE9I2D0-F1
#
_cell.length_a   1.000
_cell.length_b   1.000
_cell.length_c   1.000
_cell.angle_alpha   90.00
_cell.angle_beta   90.00
_cell.angle_gamma   90.00
#
_symmetry.space_group_name_H-M   'P 1'
#
loop_
_entity.id
_entity.type
_entity.pdbx_description
1 polymer ?
#
loop_
_entity_poly.entity_id
_entity_poly.type
_entity_poly.pdbx_seq_one_letter_code
_entity_poly.pdbx_strand_id
1 'polypeptide(L)'
;MTFSKLDALLKRAGNNRKVVVRSDIVMHLPQSWRASLGESAPYLWVSGETHGVIANRERKIQPNLVYPWLDDKTFNKWFVPTGANGPISTLDIEQANLADFRARAFEKIAEKLRKLSLLSPRQEHGADQLQLPSIATYPSIFIICGPSCAGKTTTATWMREEYNLLHIEASDFMHKAFWERHGLGTTVRIGDFAEAALQTQPGIVAQPIAQFLQASSSPAAVVTGFRSPREIEVFLRTVGSHTETAVMYLTASESIRLARAIARGRDGVTRDKFKQREAQEIRMGVADIARLPEVAQQANEGSLEDLHGALHDRYRDALQVYASGKARNPSRQDQSNRDQLEGLILRTLLAEQCTEKWLTTTEIAAALNQRFNEKKNKNNVSRYFNQGFHPYYEVRFRERDGRGRSLEYRLSATGTSQAQQLDGIPEVRRSHKRGHDRVDDGQLTLPLRHLEP
;
A
#
# COMPACT_ATOMS: atom_id res chain seq x y z
N MET A 1 27.76 24.05 3.19
CA MET A 1 28.64 24.01 4.38
C MET A 1 29.38 22.68 4.38
N THR A 2 30.69 22.61 4.62
CA THR A 2 31.47 21.34 4.71
C THR A 2 31.88 21.07 6.16
N PHE A 3 32.23 19.81 6.49
CA PHE A 3 32.68 19.47 7.85
C PHE A 3 33.93 20.26 8.24
N SER A 4 34.95 20.29 7.37
CA SER A 4 36.19 21.04 7.62
C SER A 4 35.93 22.53 7.93
N LYS A 5 34.98 23.16 7.21
CA LYS A 5 34.59 24.54 7.48
C LYS A 5 33.88 24.69 8.83
N LEU A 6 32.95 23.80 9.17
CA LEU A 6 32.27 23.80 10.47
C LEU A 6 33.26 23.56 11.61
N ASP A 7 34.17 22.61 11.46
CA ASP A 7 35.21 22.25 12.42
C ASP A 7 36.15 23.43 12.71
N ALA A 8 36.59 24.13 11.67
CA ALA A 8 37.43 25.33 11.81
C ALA A 8 36.70 26.46 12.54
N LEU A 9 35.41 26.69 12.24
CA LEU A 9 34.60 27.70 12.92
C LEU A 9 34.43 27.38 14.41
N LEU A 10 34.12 26.12 14.74
CA LEU A 10 34.00 25.69 16.13
C LEU A 10 35.31 25.86 16.89
N LYS A 11 36.44 25.42 16.31
CA LYS A 11 37.78 25.57 16.92
C LYS A 11 38.14 27.03 17.19
N ARG A 12 37.84 27.95 16.27
CA ARG A 12 38.06 29.39 16.47
C ARG A 12 37.21 29.98 17.60
N ALA A 13 36.03 29.41 17.86
CA ALA A 13 35.08 29.85 18.88
C ALA A 13 35.22 29.09 20.22
N GLY A 14 36.41 28.54 20.53
CA GLY A 14 36.65 27.81 21.80
C GLY A 14 36.22 26.34 21.77
N ASN A 15 35.89 25.79 20.60
CA ASN A 15 35.57 24.38 20.33
C ASN A 15 34.39 23.81 21.16
N ASN A 16 33.45 24.64 21.60
CA ASN A 16 32.21 24.14 22.20
C ASN A 16 31.32 23.51 21.13
N ARG A 17 31.19 22.18 21.15
CA ARG A 17 30.41 21.42 20.16
C ARG A 17 29.00 21.07 20.62
N LYS A 18 28.60 21.49 21.82
CA LYS A 18 27.25 21.22 22.34
C LYS A 18 26.23 21.88 21.43
N VAL A 19 25.20 21.13 21.03
CA VAL A 19 24.16 21.59 20.12
C VAL A 19 22.81 21.01 20.54
N VAL A 20 21.75 21.77 20.28
CA VAL A 20 20.37 21.31 20.36
C VAL A 20 19.79 21.38 18.97
N VAL A 21 19.24 20.26 18.50
CA VAL A 21 18.53 20.19 17.23
C VAL A 21 17.05 20.24 17.52
N ARG A 22 16.36 21.17 16.88
CA ARG A 22 14.93 21.40 17.05
C ARG A 22 14.21 21.24 15.72
N SER A 23 13.09 20.53 15.73
CA SER A 23 12.10 20.53 14.65
C SER A 23 10.84 21.22 15.14
N ASP A 24 10.40 22.22 14.40
CA ASP A 24 9.15 22.94 14.64
C ASP A 24 8.10 22.48 13.63
N ILE A 25 6.89 22.15 14.09
CA ILE A 25 5.74 21.85 13.23
C ILE A 25 4.62 22.81 13.59
N VAL A 26 4.06 23.45 12.57
CA VAL A 26 2.93 24.36 12.69
C VAL A 26 1.73 23.76 11.96
N MET A 27 0.64 23.54 12.68
CA MET A 27 -0.60 22.98 12.16
C MET A 27 -1.73 24.01 12.28
N HIS A 28 -2.40 24.31 11.18
CA HIS A 28 -3.59 25.16 11.22
C HIS A 28 -4.75 24.43 11.93
N LEU A 29 -5.43 25.12 12.85
CA LEU A 29 -6.57 24.59 13.62
C LEU A 29 -7.89 25.18 13.12
N PRO A 30 -8.80 24.37 12.55
CA PRO A 30 -10.17 24.80 12.28
C PRO A 30 -10.86 25.34 13.54
N GLN A 31 -11.83 26.24 13.36
CA GLN A 31 -12.56 26.86 14.48
C GLN A 31 -13.23 25.83 15.41
N SER A 32 -13.77 24.75 14.85
CA SER A 32 -14.38 23.66 15.63
C SER A 32 -13.38 22.95 16.53
N TRP A 33 -12.14 22.77 16.06
CA TRP A 33 -11.07 22.12 16.84
C TRP A 33 -10.51 23.05 17.90
N ARG A 34 -10.41 24.35 17.61
CA ARG A 34 -9.99 25.38 18.57
C ARG A 34 -10.85 25.38 19.82
N ALA A 35 -12.18 25.40 19.65
CA ALA A 35 -13.12 25.33 20.77
C ALA A 35 -12.95 24.04 21.59
N SER A 36 -12.78 22.91 20.90
CA SER A 36 -12.65 21.59 21.52
C SER A 36 -11.31 21.38 22.26
N LEU A 37 -10.23 22.02 21.79
CA LEU A 37 -8.91 21.97 22.42
C LEU A 37 -8.68 23.07 23.46
N GLY A 38 -9.57 24.05 23.57
CA GLY A 38 -9.37 25.25 24.39
C GLY A 38 -8.26 26.17 23.87
N GLU A 39 -7.99 26.14 22.56
CA GLU A 39 -6.91 26.90 21.92
C GLU A 39 -7.47 28.16 21.25
N SER A 40 -6.97 29.34 21.61
CA SER A 40 -7.38 30.62 21.01
C SER A 40 -6.69 30.87 19.65
N ALA A 41 -5.45 30.40 19.51
CA ALA A 41 -4.64 30.60 18.33
C ALA A 41 -5.15 29.78 17.12
N PRO A 42 -5.09 30.34 15.89
CA PRO A 42 -5.46 29.62 14.67
C PRO A 42 -4.45 28.54 14.27
N TYR A 43 -3.36 28.39 15.01
CA TYR A 43 -2.32 27.41 14.77
C TYR A 43 -1.88 26.75 16.07
N LEU A 44 -1.60 25.45 15.97
CA LEU A 44 -0.85 24.70 16.96
C LEU A 44 0.62 24.70 16.53
N TRP A 45 1.50 25.27 17.34
CA TRP A 45 2.94 25.18 17.16
C TRP A 45 3.51 24.21 18.19
N VAL A 46 4.09 23.11 17.71
CA VAL A 46 4.84 22.16 18.54
C VAL A 46 6.30 22.12 18.11
N SER A 47 7.17 21.86 19.06
CA SER A 47 8.59 21.63 18.80
C SER A 47 9.05 20.31 19.40
N GLY A 48 9.98 19.63 18.73
CA GLY A 48 10.69 18.48 19.25
C GLY A 48 12.18 18.78 19.28
N GLU A 49 12.83 18.48 20.40
CA GLU A 49 14.23 18.83 20.65
C GLU A 49 15.04 17.60 21.00
N THR A 50 16.29 17.58 20.55
CA THR A 50 17.29 16.58 20.96
C THR A 50 18.63 17.26 21.19
N HIS A 51 19.21 16.99 22.36
CA HIS A 51 20.51 17.51 22.77
C HIS A 51 21.61 16.57 22.31
N GLY A 52 22.77 17.13 21.97
CA GLY A 52 23.93 16.34 21.61
C GLY A 52 25.16 17.19 21.35
N VAL A 53 26.07 16.66 20.55
CA VAL A 53 27.29 17.33 20.13
C VAL A 53 27.52 17.18 18.63
N ILE A 54 28.27 18.12 18.05
CA ILE A 54 28.86 17.94 16.72
C ILE A 54 30.02 16.95 16.81
N ALA A 55 30.07 15.98 15.91
CA ALA A 55 31.15 15.02 15.80
C ALA A 55 32.53 15.71 15.72
N ASN A 56 33.54 15.12 16.35
CA ASN A 56 34.91 15.61 16.31
C ASN A 56 35.68 15.26 15.03
N ARG A 57 35.16 14.31 14.24
CA ARG A 57 35.67 13.89 12.94
C ARG A 57 34.53 13.48 12.03
N GLU A 58 34.70 13.71 10.73
CA GLU A 58 33.76 13.23 9.72
C GLU A 58 33.89 11.70 9.58
N ARG A 59 32.75 11.01 9.55
CA ARG A 59 32.68 9.57 9.30
C ARG A 59 32.11 9.34 7.91
N LYS A 60 32.60 8.30 7.21
CA LYS A 60 31.98 7.84 5.98
C LYS A 60 30.69 7.11 6.33
N ILE A 61 29.56 7.59 5.82
CA ILE A 61 28.24 7.04 6.09
C ILE A 61 27.76 6.34 4.82
N GLN A 62 27.25 5.12 4.97
CA GLN A 62 26.49 4.47 3.91
C GLN A 62 25.02 4.85 4.09
N PRO A 63 24.37 5.47 3.10
CA PRO A 63 22.97 5.86 3.21
C PRO A 63 22.08 4.65 3.49
N ASN A 64 21.16 4.79 4.44
CA ASN A 64 20.21 3.73 4.75
C ASN A 64 19.14 3.65 3.65
N LEU A 65 18.99 2.47 3.04
CA LEU A 65 18.02 2.26 1.97
C LEU A 65 16.57 2.33 2.46
N VAL A 66 16.28 1.91 3.70
CA VAL A 66 14.92 1.86 4.25
C VAL A 66 14.52 3.17 4.93
N TYR A 67 15.50 3.89 5.48
CA TYR A 67 15.30 5.15 6.20
C TYR A 67 16.15 6.27 5.59
N PRO A 68 15.69 6.91 4.51
CA PRO A 68 16.53 7.82 3.72
C PRO A 68 16.98 9.09 4.45
N TRP A 69 16.42 9.38 5.62
CA TRP A 69 16.86 10.49 6.46
C TRP A 69 18.12 10.17 7.28
N LEU A 70 18.50 8.89 7.37
CA LEU A 70 19.79 8.43 7.88
C LEU A 70 20.79 8.43 6.72
N ASP A 71 21.12 9.64 6.26
CA ASP A 71 21.95 9.86 5.08
C ASP A 71 23.26 10.61 5.40
N ASP A 72 24.07 10.75 4.34
CA ASP A 72 25.30 11.52 4.30
C ASP A 72 25.12 12.92 3.67
N LYS A 73 23.89 13.35 3.45
CA LYS A 73 23.56 14.60 2.75
C LYS A 73 23.15 15.71 3.71
N THR A 74 22.52 15.34 4.80
CA THR A 74 21.98 16.27 5.81
C THR A 74 22.95 16.47 6.96
N PHE A 75 22.59 17.38 7.87
CA PHE A 75 23.32 17.64 9.11
C PHE A 75 23.39 16.39 10.04
N ASN A 76 22.49 15.43 9.87
CA ASN A 76 22.42 14.18 10.65
C ASN A 76 23.74 13.40 10.65
N LYS A 77 24.56 13.54 9.60
CA LYS A 77 25.88 12.91 9.51
C LYS A 77 26.94 13.47 10.48
N TRP A 78 26.68 14.63 11.09
CA TRP A 78 27.58 15.26 12.05
C TRP A 78 26.99 15.34 13.46
N PHE A 79 25.67 15.18 13.62
CA PHE A 79 25.01 15.28 14.91
C PHE A 79 25.10 13.97 15.71
N VAL A 80 25.74 14.02 16.87
CA VAL A 80 25.83 12.90 17.82
C VAL A 80 24.87 13.16 18.98
N PRO A 81 23.73 12.43 19.07
CA PRO A 81 22.82 12.57 20.19
C PRO A 81 23.49 12.26 21.53
N THR A 82 22.97 12.86 22.61
CA THR A 82 23.47 12.59 23.96
C THR A 82 23.36 11.10 24.27
N GLY A 83 24.46 10.48 24.71
CA GLY A 83 24.53 9.05 25.02
C GLY A 83 24.80 8.13 23.81
N ALA A 84 24.90 8.66 22.59
CA ALA A 84 25.19 7.87 21.40
C ALA A 84 26.69 7.75 21.10
N ASN A 85 27.09 6.63 20.48
CA ASN A 85 28.49 6.34 20.14
C ASN A 85 28.94 6.92 18.77
N GLY A 86 28.03 7.58 18.06
CA GLY A 86 28.28 8.11 16.72
C GLY A 86 27.17 9.04 16.23
N PRO A 87 27.36 9.64 15.05
CA PRO A 87 26.33 10.47 14.43
C PRO A 87 25.02 9.71 14.25
N ILE A 88 23.88 10.39 14.35
CA ILE A 88 22.55 9.77 14.26
C ILE A 88 22.39 8.96 12.97
N SER A 89 22.94 9.43 11.85
CA SER A 89 22.96 8.69 10.56
C SER A 89 23.74 7.37 10.56
N THR A 90 24.51 7.07 11.61
CA THR A 90 25.27 5.82 11.77
C THR A 90 24.69 4.86 12.81
N LEU A 91 23.64 5.29 13.52
CA LEU A 91 22.99 4.48 14.54
C LEU A 91 22.08 3.43 13.90
N ASP A 92 21.80 2.37 14.66
CA ASP A 92 20.66 1.52 14.34
C ASP A 92 19.35 2.33 14.40
N ILE A 93 18.30 1.82 13.74
CA ILE A 93 17.06 2.56 13.62
C ILE A 93 16.36 2.75 14.98
N GLU A 94 16.52 1.84 15.91
CA GLU A 94 15.89 1.93 17.23
C GLU A 94 16.47 3.10 18.03
N GLN A 95 17.80 3.19 18.09
CA GLN A 95 18.52 4.31 18.69
C GLN A 95 18.28 5.62 17.95
N ALA A 96 18.26 5.59 16.62
CA ALA A 96 18.00 6.77 15.81
C ALA A 96 16.60 7.33 16.06
N ASN A 97 15.58 6.47 16.19
CA ASN A 97 14.20 6.87 16.51
C ASN A 97 14.11 7.55 17.88
N LEU A 98 14.82 7.06 18.90
CA LEU A 98 14.85 7.69 20.22
C LEU A 98 15.41 9.12 20.18
N ALA A 99 16.32 9.38 19.26
CA ALA A 99 16.96 10.67 19.04
C ALA A 99 16.29 11.51 17.94
N ASP A 100 15.19 11.06 17.33
CA ASP A 100 14.53 11.79 16.26
C ASP A 100 13.68 12.95 16.81
N PHE A 101 14.27 14.13 16.76
CA PHE A 101 13.64 15.39 17.15
C PHE A 101 12.38 15.72 16.31
N ARG A 102 12.23 15.18 15.10
CA ARG A 102 11.02 15.34 14.26
C ARG A 102 9.90 14.44 14.75
N ALA A 103 10.22 13.18 15.07
CA ALA A 103 9.26 12.24 15.65
C ALA A 103 8.71 12.79 16.98
N ARG A 104 9.56 13.38 17.81
CA ARG A 104 9.15 14.08 19.05
C ARG A 104 8.19 15.24 18.80
N ALA A 105 8.43 16.04 17.76
CA ALA A 105 7.51 17.12 17.39
C ALA A 105 6.17 16.55 16.92
N PHE A 106 6.20 15.50 16.10
CA PHE A 106 5.00 14.87 15.54
C PHE A 106 4.15 14.18 16.61
N GLU A 107 4.77 13.52 17.59
CA GLU A 107 4.05 12.87 18.69
C GLU A 107 3.24 13.88 19.51
N LYS A 108 3.74 15.10 19.72
CA LYS A 108 2.99 16.19 20.37
C LYS A 108 1.74 16.59 19.60
N ILE A 109 1.76 16.56 18.26
CA ILE A 109 0.55 16.74 17.44
C ILE A 109 -0.37 15.55 17.60
N ALA A 110 0.16 14.32 17.53
CA ALA A 110 -0.63 13.11 17.67
C ALA A 110 -1.37 13.08 19.02
N GLU A 111 -0.72 13.45 20.12
CA GLU A 111 -1.35 13.59 21.44
C GLU A 111 -2.53 14.57 21.43
N LYS A 112 -2.39 15.73 20.76
CA LYS A 112 -3.49 16.71 20.63
C LYS A 112 -4.64 16.16 19.78
N LEU A 113 -4.35 15.42 18.70
CA LEU A 113 -5.38 14.79 17.87
C LEU A 113 -6.07 13.61 18.56
N ARG A 114 -5.36 12.84 19.41
CA ARG A 114 -5.97 11.81 20.27
C ARG A 114 -6.96 12.43 21.26
N LYS A 115 -6.65 13.60 21.84
CA LYS A 115 -7.59 14.34 22.72
C LYS A 115 -8.87 14.74 21.99
N LEU A 116 -8.80 14.98 20.69
CA LEU A 116 -9.96 15.26 19.84
C LEU A 116 -10.69 13.99 19.37
N SER A 117 -10.24 12.80 19.77
CA SER A 117 -10.72 11.51 19.24
C SER A 117 -10.65 11.42 17.70
N LEU A 118 -9.76 12.20 17.07
CA LEU A 118 -9.53 12.17 15.62
C LEU A 118 -8.56 11.06 15.22
N LEU A 119 -7.75 10.60 16.18
CA LEU A 119 -6.96 9.39 16.05
C LEU A 119 -7.67 8.30 16.84
N SER A 120 -8.48 7.50 16.16
CA SER A 120 -9.07 6.32 16.76
C SER A 120 -7.95 5.37 17.21
N PRO A 121 -8.03 4.78 18.42
CA PRO A 121 -7.24 3.59 18.69
C PRO A 121 -7.56 2.56 17.61
N ARG A 122 -6.55 1.78 17.20
CA ARG A 122 -6.71 0.68 16.24
C ARG A 122 -7.88 -0.19 16.74
N GLN A 123 -9.06 -0.04 16.15
CA GLN A 123 -10.14 -0.97 16.39
C GLN A 123 -9.79 -2.22 15.59
N GLU A 124 -9.63 -3.33 16.29
CA GLU A 124 -9.65 -4.64 15.65
C GLU A 124 -11.06 -4.85 15.11
N HIS A 125 -11.26 -4.51 13.84
CA HIS A 125 -12.49 -4.85 13.14
C HIS A 125 -12.60 -6.38 13.10
N GLY A 126 -13.57 -6.93 13.83
CA GLY A 126 -13.81 -8.38 13.90
C GLY A 126 -13.93 -8.97 15.31
N ALA A 127 -13.64 -8.21 16.38
CA ALA A 127 -13.71 -8.71 17.76
C ALA A 127 -15.13 -9.10 18.23
N ASP A 128 -16.19 -8.66 17.55
CA ASP A 128 -17.59 -8.87 17.96
C ASP A 128 -18.30 -10.00 17.20
N GLN A 129 -17.62 -10.75 16.32
CA GLN A 129 -18.27 -11.86 15.63
C GLN A 129 -18.17 -13.15 16.45
N LEU A 130 -19.31 -13.57 17.02
CA LEU A 130 -19.47 -14.86 17.69
C LEU A 130 -18.95 -15.99 16.78
N GLN A 131 -17.90 -16.68 17.19
CA GLN A 131 -17.47 -17.92 16.55
C GLN A 131 -18.58 -18.96 16.77
N LEU A 132 -19.21 -19.40 15.68
CA LEU A 132 -20.14 -20.52 15.70
C LEU A 132 -19.32 -21.79 15.39
N PRO A 133 -19.00 -22.64 16.38
CA PRO A 133 -18.03 -23.74 16.27
C PRO A 133 -18.46 -24.91 15.35
N SER A 134 -19.43 -24.70 14.46
CA SER A 134 -20.03 -25.75 13.63
C SER A 134 -20.32 -25.32 12.18
N ILE A 135 -19.80 -24.17 11.74
CA ILE A 135 -19.85 -23.75 10.33
C ILE A 135 -18.46 -24.00 9.73
N ALA A 136 -18.39 -24.77 8.65
CA ALA A 136 -17.14 -24.96 7.91
C ALA A 136 -16.60 -23.59 7.48
N THR A 137 -15.40 -23.24 7.94
CA THR A 137 -14.70 -22.02 7.54
C THR A 137 -13.87 -22.31 6.31
N TYR A 138 -14.06 -21.54 5.25
CA TYR A 138 -13.29 -21.64 4.01
C TYR A 138 -12.30 -20.49 3.91
N PRO A 139 -11.12 -20.70 3.30
CA PRO A 139 -10.17 -19.62 3.05
C PRO A 139 -10.82 -18.46 2.30
N SER A 140 -10.80 -17.27 2.92
CA SER A 140 -11.24 -16.02 2.29
C SER A 140 -10.06 -15.27 1.67
N ILE A 141 -8.83 -15.61 2.05
CA ILE A 141 -7.61 -15.04 1.47
C ILE A 141 -6.71 -16.15 0.94
N PHE A 142 -6.42 -16.09 -0.37
CA PHE A 142 -5.47 -16.98 -1.04
C PHE A 142 -4.15 -16.25 -1.24
N ILE A 143 -3.06 -16.75 -0.65
CA ILE A 143 -1.72 -16.19 -0.81
C ILE A 143 -0.96 -17.03 -1.84
N ILE A 144 -0.52 -16.41 -2.93
CA ILE A 144 0.24 -17.08 -4.00
C ILE A 144 1.66 -16.54 -4.07
N CYS A 145 2.60 -17.38 -3.69
CA CYS A 145 4.03 -17.15 -3.69
C CYS A 145 4.73 -17.98 -4.79
N GLY A 146 6.01 -17.70 -5.05
CA GLY A 146 6.79 -18.41 -6.06
C GLY A 146 7.78 -17.49 -6.79
N PRO A 147 8.77 -18.04 -7.51
CA PRO A 147 9.75 -17.26 -8.24
C PRO A 147 9.12 -16.42 -9.36
N SER A 148 9.84 -15.41 -9.84
CA SER A 148 9.46 -14.63 -11.03
C SER A 148 9.09 -15.53 -12.22
N CYS A 149 8.01 -15.19 -12.91
CA CYS A 149 7.45 -15.93 -14.06
C CYS A 149 6.92 -17.35 -13.77
N ALA A 150 6.67 -17.71 -12.51
CA ALA A 150 5.99 -18.96 -12.13
C ALA A 150 4.47 -18.99 -12.45
N GLY A 151 3.86 -17.87 -12.87
CA GLY A 151 2.43 -17.80 -13.20
C GLY A 151 1.52 -17.17 -12.14
N LYS A 152 2.07 -16.62 -11.05
CA LYS A 152 1.30 -16.00 -9.94
C LYS A 152 0.21 -15.03 -10.40
N THR A 153 0.58 -14.02 -11.20
CA THR A 153 -0.38 -13.03 -11.71
C THR A 153 -1.43 -13.67 -12.62
N THR A 154 -1.05 -14.67 -13.42
CA THR A 154 -1.99 -15.40 -14.28
C THR A 154 -3.04 -16.14 -13.44
N THR A 155 -2.60 -16.85 -12.41
CA THR A 155 -3.48 -17.54 -11.48
C THR A 155 -4.40 -16.59 -10.72
N ALA A 156 -3.88 -15.47 -10.22
CA ALA A 156 -4.68 -14.46 -9.53
C ALA A 156 -5.69 -13.78 -10.47
N THR A 157 -5.32 -13.58 -11.74
CA THR A 157 -6.24 -13.06 -12.77
C THR A 157 -7.38 -14.04 -13.02
N TRP A 158 -7.08 -15.33 -13.16
CA TRP A 158 -8.10 -16.37 -13.27
C TRP A 158 -9.02 -16.42 -12.05
N MET A 159 -8.46 -16.38 -10.83
CA MET A 159 -9.25 -16.36 -9.59
C MET A 159 -10.18 -15.14 -9.51
N ARG A 160 -9.70 -13.98 -9.96
CA ARG A 160 -10.52 -12.76 -10.08
C ARG A 160 -11.64 -12.92 -11.09
N GLU A 161 -11.36 -13.45 -12.28
CA GLU A 161 -12.35 -13.54 -13.36
C GLU A 161 -13.43 -14.59 -13.10
N GLU A 162 -13.03 -15.76 -12.61
CA GLU A 162 -13.98 -16.85 -12.37
C GLU A 162 -14.75 -16.70 -11.06
N TYR A 163 -14.08 -16.25 -10.00
CA TYR A 163 -14.62 -16.24 -8.63
C TYR A 163 -14.78 -14.84 -8.03
N ASN A 164 -14.52 -13.77 -8.80
CA ASN A 164 -14.66 -12.37 -8.36
C ASN A 164 -13.83 -12.00 -7.11
N LEU A 165 -12.69 -12.68 -6.92
CA LEU A 165 -11.75 -12.37 -5.85
C LEU A 165 -11.01 -11.05 -6.13
N LEU A 166 -10.78 -10.26 -5.09
CA LEU A 166 -9.93 -9.07 -5.18
C LEU A 166 -8.46 -9.49 -5.33
N HIS A 167 -7.83 -9.18 -6.46
CA HIS A 167 -6.40 -9.41 -6.65
C HIS A 167 -5.58 -8.23 -6.10
N ILE A 168 -4.67 -8.55 -5.18
CA ILE A 168 -3.67 -7.62 -4.64
C ILE A 168 -2.27 -8.13 -4.98
N GLU A 169 -1.43 -7.27 -5.56
CA GLU A 169 -0.04 -7.59 -5.86
C GLU A 169 0.88 -6.86 -4.87
N ALA A 170 1.68 -7.61 -4.11
CA ALA A 170 2.55 -7.06 -3.08
C ALA A 170 3.61 -6.09 -3.62
N SER A 171 4.02 -6.24 -4.88
CA SER A 171 4.94 -5.29 -5.52
C SER A 171 4.35 -3.88 -5.63
N ASP A 172 3.03 -3.74 -5.76
CA ASP A 172 2.39 -2.42 -5.87
C ASP A 172 2.51 -1.65 -4.55
N PHE A 173 2.34 -2.36 -3.43
CA PHE A 173 2.55 -1.82 -2.09
C PHE A 173 4.03 -1.57 -1.80
N MET A 174 4.93 -2.40 -2.33
CA MET A 174 6.37 -2.16 -2.24
C MET A 174 6.78 -0.88 -3.00
N HIS A 175 6.22 -0.66 -4.19
CA HIS A 175 6.40 0.57 -4.97
C HIS A 175 5.88 1.80 -4.22
N LYS A 176 4.67 1.71 -3.66
CA LYS A 176 4.12 2.77 -2.77
C LYS A 176 5.08 3.09 -1.63
N ALA A 177 5.50 2.07 -0.87
CA ALA A 177 6.40 2.24 0.28
C ALA A 177 7.77 2.82 -0.12
N PHE A 178 8.26 2.45 -1.30
CA PHE A 178 9.48 2.97 -1.88
C PHE A 178 9.36 4.45 -2.23
N TRP A 179 8.31 4.85 -2.95
CA TRP A 179 8.10 6.23 -3.35
C TRP A 179 7.80 7.17 -2.18
N GLU A 180 7.08 6.69 -1.15
CA GLU A 180 6.84 7.46 0.09
C GLU A 180 8.15 7.82 0.80
N ARG A 181 9.18 6.98 0.66
CA ARG A 181 10.48 7.16 1.32
C ARG A 181 11.48 7.93 0.47
N HIS A 182 11.57 7.59 -0.82
CA HIS A 182 12.62 8.07 -1.71
C HIS A 182 12.16 9.11 -2.72
N GLY A 183 10.84 9.22 -2.94
CA GLY A 183 10.26 10.00 -4.03
C GLY A 183 10.50 9.35 -5.41
N LEU A 184 9.85 9.91 -6.45
CA LEU A 184 9.89 9.38 -7.81
C LEU A 184 11.23 9.60 -8.52
N GLY A 185 12.01 10.62 -8.12
CA GLY A 185 13.27 11.01 -8.76
C GLY A 185 14.53 10.37 -8.19
N THR A 186 14.39 9.33 -7.36
CA THR A 186 15.52 8.69 -6.69
C THR A 186 16.39 7.87 -7.65
N THR A 187 17.69 7.76 -7.33
CA THR A 187 18.64 6.88 -8.02
C THR A 187 18.73 5.48 -7.39
N VAL A 188 18.07 5.26 -6.25
CA VAL A 188 18.03 3.96 -5.57
C VAL A 188 17.22 2.98 -6.42
N ARG A 189 17.74 1.76 -6.60
CA ARG A 189 16.98 0.70 -7.29
C ARG A 189 15.98 0.08 -6.32
N ILE A 190 14.75 -0.09 -6.76
CA ILE A 190 13.69 -0.68 -5.91
C ILE A 190 14.04 -2.10 -5.43
N GLY A 191 14.76 -2.89 -6.22
CA GLY A 191 15.21 -4.23 -5.82
C GLY A 191 16.10 -4.20 -4.57
N ASP A 192 17.03 -3.26 -4.52
CA ASP A 192 17.94 -3.09 -3.38
C ASP A 192 17.19 -2.59 -2.13
N PHE A 193 16.25 -1.67 -2.33
CA PHE A 193 15.33 -1.24 -1.27
C PHE A 193 14.51 -2.40 -0.71
N ALA A 194 13.87 -3.18 -1.59
CA ALA A 194 13.04 -4.30 -1.19
C ALA A 194 13.86 -5.35 -0.42
N GLU A 195 15.07 -5.67 -0.87
CA GLU A 195 15.96 -6.61 -0.19
C GLU A 195 16.27 -6.15 1.25
N ALA A 196 16.68 -4.88 1.41
CA ALA A 196 16.96 -4.31 2.73
C ALA A 196 15.70 -4.19 3.61
N ALA A 197 14.56 -3.84 3.02
CA ALA A 197 13.30 -3.66 3.72
C ALA A 197 12.77 -4.99 4.27
N LEU A 198 12.87 -6.08 3.53
CA LEU A 198 12.44 -7.41 4.00
C LEU A 198 13.29 -7.94 5.14
N GLN A 199 14.57 -7.58 5.18
CA GLN A 199 15.47 -7.97 6.27
C GLN A 199 15.19 -7.19 7.57
N THR A 200 14.92 -5.89 7.46
CA THR A 200 14.84 -4.97 8.61
C THR A 200 13.42 -4.63 9.04
N GLN A 201 12.47 -4.63 8.11
CA GLN A 201 11.06 -4.27 8.32
C GLN A 201 10.15 -5.17 7.48
N PRO A 202 10.04 -6.49 7.78
CA PRO A 202 9.23 -7.43 6.99
C PRO A 202 7.74 -7.06 6.91
N GLY A 203 7.24 -6.27 7.87
CA GLY A 203 5.86 -5.76 7.85
C GLY A 203 5.59 -4.60 6.87
N ILE A 204 6.61 -4.09 6.18
CA ILE A 204 6.51 -2.87 5.34
C ILE A 204 5.43 -2.96 4.25
N VAL A 205 5.17 -4.17 3.73
CA VAL A 205 4.13 -4.44 2.73
C VAL A 205 3.01 -5.31 3.30
N ALA A 206 3.33 -6.32 4.10
CA ALA A 206 2.35 -7.22 4.71
C ALA A 206 1.28 -6.48 5.54
N GLN A 207 1.67 -5.52 6.38
CA GLN A 207 0.71 -4.81 7.25
C GLN A 207 -0.21 -3.87 6.45
N PRO A 208 0.29 -3.05 5.50
CA PRO A 208 -0.59 -2.25 4.63
C PRO A 208 -1.57 -3.09 3.81
N ILE A 209 -1.17 -4.26 3.30
CA ILE A 209 -2.09 -5.14 2.55
C ILE A 209 -3.19 -5.68 3.48
N ALA A 210 -2.84 -6.16 4.68
CA ALA A 210 -3.84 -6.64 5.63
C ALA A 210 -4.83 -5.54 6.03
N GLN A 211 -4.35 -4.32 6.29
CA GLN A 211 -5.20 -3.17 6.59
C GLN A 211 -6.09 -2.78 5.40
N PHE A 212 -5.54 -2.83 4.19
CA PHE A 212 -6.29 -2.57 2.96
C PHE A 212 -7.42 -3.58 2.79
N LEU A 213 -7.18 -4.87 3.08
CA LEU A 213 -8.20 -5.91 3.04
C LEU A 213 -9.27 -5.73 4.12
N GLN A 214 -8.87 -5.40 5.35
CA GLN A 214 -9.82 -5.11 6.45
C GLN A 214 -10.71 -3.90 6.16
N ALA A 215 -10.22 -2.92 5.42
CA ALA A 215 -10.98 -1.75 4.98
C ALA A 215 -11.82 -2.00 3.72
N SER A 216 -11.58 -3.12 3.01
CA SER A 216 -12.29 -3.46 1.78
C SER A 216 -13.62 -4.14 2.08
N SER A 217 -14.64 -3.88 1.26
CA SER A 217 -15.92 -4.60 1.30
C SER A 217 -15.87 -5.96 0.59
N SER A 218 -14.71 -6.36 0.06
CA SER A 218 -14.55 -7.61 -0.68
C SER A 218 -14.64 -8.83 0.25
N PRO A 219 -15.49 -9.83 -0.07
CA PRO A 219 -15.65 -11.02 0.76
C PRO A 219 -14.46 -12.00 0.69
N ALA A 220 -13.63 -11.89 -0.35
CA ALA A 220 -12.44 -12.69 -0.54
C ALA A 220 -11.40 -11.99 -1.42
N ALA A 221 -10.15 -12.42 -1.27
CA ALA A 221 -9.02 -11.86 -2.00
C ALA A 221 -7.96 -12.91 -2.36
N VAL A 222 -7.18 -12.58 -3.37
CA VAL A 222 -5.94 -13.27 -3.73
C VAL A 222 -4.77 -12.29 -3.62
N VAL A 223 -3.80 -12.62 -2.78
CA VAL A 223 -2.59 -11.81 -2.56
C VAL A 223 -1.41 -12.50 -3.23
N THR A 224 -0.74 -11.82 -4.15
CA THR A 224 0.42 -12.36 -4.86
C THR A 224 1.71 -11.66 -4.45
N GLY A 225 2.81 -12.39 -4.47
CA GLY A 225 4.13 -11.78 -4.56
C GLY A 225 4.84 -11.46 -3.25
N PHE A 226 4.40 -12.00 -2.10
CA PHE A 226 5.26 -12.06 -0.91
C PHE A 226 6.54 -12.85 -1.21
N ARG A 227 7.67 -12.39 -0.65
CA ARG A 227 9.01 -12.88 -0.99
C ARG A 227 9.77 -13.44 0.19
N SER A 228 9.24 -13.35 1.41
CA SER A 228 9.85 -13.95 2.61
C SER A 228 8.82 -14.65 3.50
N PRO A 229 9.22 -15.69 4.27
CA PRO A 229 8.36 -16.27 5.30
C PRO A 229 7.89 -15.27 6.36
N ARG A 230 8.77 -14.32 6.73
CA ARG A 230 8.45 -13.29 7.73
C ARG A 230 7.35 -12.33 7.27
N GLU A 231 7.27 -12.01 5.97
CA GLU A 231 6.14 -11.26 5.44
C GLU A 231 4.82 -12.00 5.64
N ILE A 232 4.80 -13.30 5.34
CA ILE A 232 3.61 -14.14 5.49
C ILE A 232 3.21 -14.19 6.97
N GLU A 233 4.15 -14.46 7.87
CA GLU A 233 3.89 -14.47 9.32
C GLU A 233 3.30 -13.14 9.81
N VAL A 234 3.89 -12.01 9.40
CA VAL A 234 3.38 -10.68 9.77
C VAL A 234 1.99 -10.45 9.18
N PHE A 235 1.74 -10.86 7.93
CA PHE A 235 0.46 -10.74 7.27
C PHE A 235 -0.62 -11.53 8.03
N LEU A 236 -0.38 -12.82 8.28
CA LEU A 236 -1.29 -13.73 9.01
C LEU A 236 -1.63 -13.18 10.40
N ARG A 237 -0.63 -12.70 11.13
CA ARG A 237 -0.85 -12.06 12.44
C ARG A 237 -1.69 -10.79 12.34
N THR A 238 -1.56 -10.02 11.25
CA THR A 238 -2.26 -8.73 11.09
C THR A 238 -3.71 -8.92 10.64
N VAL A 239 -4.01 -9.91 9.79
CA VAL A 239 -5.39 -10.25 9.42
C VAL A 239 -6.15 -10.93 10.57
N GLY A 240 -5.42 -11.58 11.49
CA GLY A 240 -5.95 -12.17 12.70
C GLY A 240 -6.47 -13.60 12.50
N SER A 241 -6.61 -14.34 13.60
CA SER A 241 -6.99 -15.76 13.63
C SER A 241 -8.41 -16.06 13.14
N HIS A 242 -9.24 -15.03 12.94
CA HIS A 242 -10.62 -15.16 12.46
C HIS A 242 -10.71 -15.24 10.94
N THR A 243 -9.60 -14.97 10.24
CA THR A 243 -9.55 -14.99 8.78
C THR A 243 -8.84 -16.25 8.33
N GLU A 244 -9.58 -17.17 7.71
CA GLU A 244 -8.97 -18.35 7.10
C GLU A 244 -8.14 -17.97 5.88
N THR A 245 -6.92 -18.49 5.82
CA THR A 245 -5.97 -18.19 4.75
C THR A 245 -5.42 -19.48 4.16
N ALA A 246 -5.24 -19.51 2.84
CA ALA A 246 -4.57 -20.60 2.16
C ALA A 246 -3.29 -20.08 1.51
N VAL A 247 -2.15 -20.69 1.80
CA VAL A 247 -0.86 -20.29 1.24
C VAL A 247 -0.40 -21.33 0.22
N MET A 248 -0.08 -20.88 -0.98
CA MET A 248 0.38 -21.72 -2.07
C MET A 248 1.69 -21.19 -2.66
N TYR A 249 2.59 -22.11 -2.98
CA TYR A 249 3.83 -21.85 -3.70
C TYR A 249 3.77 -22.43 -5.10
N LEU A 250 3.75 -21.54 -6.10
CA LEU A 250 3.82 -21.91 -7.51
C LEU A 250 5.27 -22.12 -7.93
N THR A 251 5.56 -23.27 -8.51
CA THR A 251 6.87 -23.61 -9.08
C THR A 251 6.80 -23.72 -10.60
N ALA A 252 7.91 -23.40 -11.25
CA ALA A 252 8.13 -23.68 -12.66
C ALA A 252 9.64 -23.75 -12.92
N SER A 253 10.07 -24.61 -13.84
CA SER A 253 11.47 -24.76 -14.22
C SER A 253 12.08 -23.45 -14.73
N GLU A 254 13.40 -23.26 -14.53
CA GLU A 254 14.12 -22.05 -14.97
C GLU A 254 13.94 -21.80 -16.47
N SER A 255 13.99 -22.85 -17.28
CA SER A 255 13.82 -22.78 -18.73
C SER A 255 12.44 -22.24 -19.11
N ILE A 256 11.36 -22.75 -18.51
CA ILE A 256 10.01 -22.27 -18.76
C ILE A 256 9.83 -20.83 -18.28
N ARG A 257 10.33 -20.49 -17.08
CA ARG A 257 10.23 -19.13 -16.54
C ARG A 257 10.99 -18.12 -17.39
N LEU A 258 12.16 -18.47 -17.90
CA LEU A 258 12.92 -17.62 -18.81
C LEU A 258 12.18 -17.44 -20.14
N ALA A 259 11.64 -18.50 -20.73
CA ALA A 259 10.84 -18.42 -21.96
C ALA A 259 9.63 -17.50 -21.78
N ARG A 260 8.90 -17.64 -20.66
CA ARG A 260 7.78 -16.75 -20.28
C ARG A 260 8.23 -15.30 -20.10
N ALA A 261 9.39 -15.08 -19.49
CA ALA A 261 9.94 -13.73 -19.29
C ALA A 261 10.28 -13.04 -20.62
N ILE A 262 10.88 -13.77 -21.56
CA ILE A 262 11.20 -13.29 -22.91
C ILE A 262 9.91 -12.99 -23.68
N ALA A 263 8.94 -13.92 -23.68
CA ALA A 263 7.67 -13.75 -24.37
C ALA A 263 6.87 -12.54 -23.85
N ARG A 264 6.98 -12.22 -22.55
CA ARG A 264 6.31 -11.06 -21.95
C ARG A 264 6.92 -9.72 -22.39
N GLY A 265 8.11 -9.69 -22.97
CA GLY A 265 8.74 -8.50 -23.54
C GLY A 265 9.04 -7.34 -22.57
N ARG A 266 8.93 -7.55 -21.26
CA ARG A 266 9.20 -6.50 -20.25
C ARG A 266 10.72 -6.35 -20.04
N ASP A 267 11.23 -5.13 -20.08
CA ASP A 267 12.58 -4.74 -19.62
C ASP A 267 13.80 -5.33 -20.35
N GLY A 268 13.65 -5.81 -21.60
CA GLY A 268 14.76 -6.34 -22.38
C GLY A 268 15.48 -7.45 -21.62
N VAL A 269 14.72 -8.49 -21.23
CA VAL A 269 15.20 -9.62 -20.43
C VAL A 269 16.34 -10.34 -21.17
N THR A 270 17.52 -10.34 -20.57
CA THR A 270 18.61 -11.25 -20.95
C THR A 270 18.67 -12.38 -19.93
N ARG A 271 19.29 -13.51 -20.33
CA ARG A 271 19.51 -14.64 -19.40
C ARG A 271 20.25 -14.20 -18.13
N ASP A 272 21.24 -13.32 -18.27
CA ASP A 272 22.02 -12.84 -17.13
C ASP A 272 21.21 -11.93 -16.20
N LYS A 273 20.42 -11.00 -16.75
CA LYS A 273 19.50 -10.17 -15.95
C LYS A 273 18.48 -11.05 -15.22
N PHE A 274 17.98 -12.09 -15.88
CA PHE A 274 17.04 -13.04 -15.28
C PHE A 274 17.67 -13.77 -14.09
N LYS A 275 18.88 -14.30 -14.25
CA LYS A 275 19.65 -14.96 -13.18
C LYS A 275 19.97 -14.02 -12.02
N GLN A 276 20.35 -12.77 -12.30
CA GLN A 276 20.61 -11.76 -11.27
C GLN A 276 19.35 -11.45 -10.44
N ARG A 277 18.21 -11.30 -11.11
CA ARG A 277 16.92 -11.08 -10.46
C ARG A 277 16.51 -12.27 -9.61
N GLU A 278 16.67 -13.48 -10.13
CA GLU A 278 16.42 -14.71 -9.39
C GLU A 278 17.29 -14.83 -8.14
N ALA A 279 18.60 -14.60 -8.28
CA ALA A 279 19.51 -14.61 -7.13
C ALA A 279 19.11 -13.57 -6.08
N GLN A 280 18.61 -12.39 -6.50
CA GLN A 280 18.08 -11.39 -5.58
C GLN A 280 16.79 -11.85 -4.89
N GLU A 281 15.84 -12.46 -5.59
CA GLU A 281 14.63 -13.02 -4.98
C GLU A 281 14.95 -14.15 -3.98
N ILE A 282 15.96 -14.96 -4.26
CA ILE A 282 16.46 -15.98 -3.33
C ILE A 282 17.01 -15.32 -2.05
N ARG A 283 17.83 -14.26 -2.16
CA ARG A 283 18.34 -13.51 -0.99
C ARG A 283 17.23 -12.83 -0.17
N MET A 284 16.11 -12.49 -0.81
CA MET A 284 14.92 -12.00 -0.11
C MET A 284 14.20 -13.09 0.70
N GLY A 285 14.42 -14.38 0.39
CA GLY A 285 13.82 -15.52 1.08
C GLY A 285 12.71 -16.24 0.30
N VAL A 286 12.58 -16.01 -1.02
CA VAL A 286 11.43 -16.57 -1.77
C VAL A 286 11.45 -18.10 -1.78
N ALA A 287 12.63 -18.70 -1.76
CA ALA A 287 12.78 -20.16 -1.73
C ALA A 287 12.41 -20.76 -0.37
N ASP A 288 12.58 -19.99 0.71
CA ASP A 288 12.29 -20.46 2.07
C ASP A 288 10.79 -20.57 2.34
N ILE A 289 9.95 -19.82 1.62
CA ILE A 289 8.49 -19.96 1.68
C ILE A 289 8.07 -21.39 1.32
N ALA A 290 8.72 -22.01 0.32
CA ALA A 290 8.37 -23.35 -0.12
C ALA A 290 8.63 -24.43 0.96
N ARG A 291 9.43 -24.12 1.98
CA ARG A 291 9.79 -25.04 3.07
C ARG A 291 8.84 -24.95 4.26
N LEU A 292 7.90 -24.00 4.25
CA LEU A 292 6.92 -23.88 5.32
C LEU A 292 5.92 -25.05 5.24
N PRO A 293 5.59 -25.69 6.38
CA PRO A 293 4.78 -26.91 6.40
C PRO A 293 3.34 -26.68 5.93
N GLU A 294 2.80 -25.48 6.11
CA GLU A 294 1.41 -25.13 5.76
C GLU A 294 1.28 -24.67 4.29
N VAL A 295 2.37 -24.64 3.53
CA VAL A 295 2.38 -24.11 2.17
C VAL A 295 2.13 -25.22 1.14
N ALA A 296 1.02 -25.09 0.43
CA ALA A 296 0.65 -25.95 -0.68
C ALA A 296 1.62 -25.77 -1.86
N GLN A 297 2.32 -26.83 -2.27
CA GLN A 297 3.14 -26.82 -3.49
C GLN A 297 2.27 -27.06 -4.73
N GLN A 298 2.50 -26.29 -5.78
CA GLN A 298 1.81 -26.45 -7.07
C GLN A 298 2.77 -26.14 -8.23
N ALA A 299 3.01 -27.14 -9.08
CA ALA A 299 3.81 -26.97 -10.28
C ALA A 299 2.99 -26.33 -11.41
N ASN A 300 3.65 -25.51 -12.22
CA ASN A 300 3.12 -24.85 -13.41
C ASN A 300 4.07 -25.08 -14.60
N GLU A 301 4.20 -26.34 -14.99
CA GLU A 301 4.99 -26.78 -16.16
C GLU A 301 4.09 -27.05 -17.39
N GLY A 302 2.79 -27.26 -17.19
CA GLY A 302 1.80 -27.67 -18.21
C GLY A 302 0.99 -26.51 -18.82
N SER A 303 -0.23 -26.83 -19.26
CA SER A 303 -1.15 -25.83 -19.83
C SER A 303 -1.82 -24.97 -18.75
N LEU A 304 -2.53 -23.92 -19.18
CA LEU A 304 -3.36 -23.13 -18.26
C LEU A 304 -4.55 -23.95 -17.74
N GLU A 305 -5.12 -24.84 -18.56
CA GLU A 305 -6.20 -25.74 -18.10
C GLU A 305 -5.70 -26.67 -17.01
N ASP A 306 -4.50 -27.24 -17.14
CA ASP A 306 -3.91 -28.11 -16.12
C ASP A 306 -3.74 -27.37 -14.79
N LEU A 307 -3.21 -26.14 -14.85
CA LEU A 307 -3.01 -25.31 -13.67
C LEU A 307 -4.34 -24.94 -13.01
N HIS A 308 -5.29 -24.41 -13.79
CA HIS A 308 -6.59 -23.98 -13.27
C HIS A 308 -7.41 -25.16 -12.74
N GLY A 309 -7.38 -26.32 -13.42
CA GLY A 309 -8.01 -27.55 -12.98
C GLY A 309 -7.45 -28.03 -11.65
N ALA A 310 -6.12 -28.11 -11.51
CA ALA A 310 -5.49 -28.51 -10.25
C ALA A 310 -5.83 -27.59 -9.08
N LEU A 311 -5.92 -26.27 -9.32
CA LEU A 311 -6.32 -25.31 -8.30
C LEU A 311 -7.80 -25.43 -7.94
N HIS A 312 -8.66 -25.55 -8.96
CA HIS A 312 -10.09 -25.73 -8.76
C HIS A 312 -10.36 -26.99 -7.95
N ASP A 313 -9.70 -28.11 -8.24
CA ASP A 313 -9.87 -29.34 -7.51
C ASP A 313 -9.38 -29.25 -6.07
N ARG A 314 -8.25 -28.57 -5.83
CA ARG A 314 -7.69 -28.37 -4.49
C ARG A 314 -8.58 -27.49 -3.60
N TYR A 315 -9.13 -26.42 -4.16
CA TYR A 315 -9.89 -25.42 -3.42
C TYR A 315 -11.37 -25.43 -3.78
N ARG A 316 -11.89 -26.55 -4.27
CA ARG A 316 -13.24 -26.68 -4.83
C ARG A 316 -14.31 -26.11 -3.92
N ASP A 317 -14.35 -26.59 -2.69
CA ASP A 317 -15.39 -26.22 -1.72
C ASP A 317 -15.30 -24.73 -1.35
N ALA A 318 -14.08 -24.22 -1.20
CA ALA A 318 -13.83 -22.81 -0.90
C ALA A 318 -14.21 -21.89 -2.08
N LEU A 319 -13.80 -22.23 -3.30
CA LEU A 319 -14.05 -21.42 -4.50
C LEU A 319 -15.52 -21.45 -4.92
N GLN A 320 -16.24 -22.54 -4.65
CA GLN A 320 -17.67 -22.65 -4.94
C GLN A 320 -18.52 -21.61 -4.18
N VAL A 321 -18.09 -21.22 -2.97
CA VAL A 321 -18.72 -20.15 -2.19
C VAL A 321 -18.70 -18.81 -2.95
N TYR A 322 -17.67 -18.58 -3.74
CA TYR A 322 -17.44 -17.32 -4.45
C TYR A 322 -17.93 -17.35 -5.92
N ALA A 323 -18.02 -18.53 -6.53
CA ALA A 323 -18.50 -18.73 -7.90
C ALA A 323 -19.93 -18.20 -8.14
N SER A 324 -20.79 -18.25 -7.11
CA SER A 324 -22.21 -17.88 -7.18
C SER A 324 -22.47 -16.38 -6.88
N GLY A 325 -21.44 -15.60 -6.54
CA GLY A 325 -21.55 -14.20 -6.11
C GLY A 325 -21.69 -13.15 -7.22
N LYS A 326 -21.84 -13.53 -8.50
CA LYS A 326 -21.83 -12.61 -9.65
C LYS A 326 -22.98 -11.58 -9.69
N ALA A 327 -23.97 -11.67 -8.80
CA ALA A 327 -25.13 -10.78 -8.75
C ALA A 327 -25.42 -10.24 -7.34
N ARG A 328 -24.47 -9.50 -6.73
CA ARG A 328 -24.79 -8.66 -5.57
C ARG A 328 -25.25 -7.29 -6.04
N ASN A 329 -26.44 -6.87 -5.60
CA ASN A 329 -26.85 -5.48 -5.71
C ASN A 329 -25.86 -4.61 -4.91
N PRO A 330 -25.40 -3.46 -5.47
CA PRO A 330 -24.50 -2.58 -4.74
C PRO A 330 -25.12 -2.14 -3.42
N SER A 331 -24.32 -2.18 -2.35
CA SER A 331 -24.70 -1.47 -1.13
C SER A 331 -24.65 0.05 -1.39
N ARG A 332 -25.34 0.84 -0.56
CA ARG A 332 -25.24 2.32 -0.61
C ARG A 332 -23.80 2.82 -0.45
N GLN A 333 -22.96 2.07 0.27
CA GLN A 333 -21.56 2.41 0.50
C GLN A 333 -20.69 2.14 -0.73
N ASP A 334 -20.94 1.04 -1.45
CA ASP A 334 -20.27 0.75 -2.72
C ASP A 334 -20.58 1.81 -3.77
N GLN A 335 -21.82 2.30 -3.80
CA GLN A 335 -22.25 3.36 -4.70
C GLN A 335 -21.59 4.70 -4.37
N SER A 336 -21.43 5.03 -3.09
CA SER A 336 -20.71 6.23 -2.66
C SER A 336 -19.23 6.20 -3.05
N ASN A 337 -18.54 5.08 -2.86
CA ASN A 337 -17.13 4.92 -3.24
C ASN A 337 -16.93 5.04 -4.76
N ARG A 338 -17.94 4.62 -5.53
CA ARG A 338 -17.94 4.69 -7.00
C ARG A 338 -17.98 6.11 -7.55
N ASP A 339 -18.73 6.99 -6.89
CA ASP A 339 -18.93 8.38 -7.29
C ASP A 339 -17.83 9.32 -6.74
N GLN A 340 -16.98 8.84 -5.84
CA GLN A 340 -15.80 9.55 -5.39
C GLN A 340 -14.75 9.69 -6.50
N LEU A 341 -13.91 10.73 -6.40
CA LEU A 341 -12.89 11.04 -7.41
C LEU A 341 -11.95 9.85 -7.69
N GLU A 342 -11.54 9.12 -6.65
CA GLU A 342 -10.70 7.92 -6.80
C GLU A 342 -11.41 6.85 -7.65
N GLY A 343 -12.67 6.53 -7.35
CA GLY A 343 -13.45 5.56 -8.13
C GLY A 343 -13.62 5.96 -9.60
N LEU A 344 -13.83 7.25 -9.87
CA LEU A 344 -13.89 7.78 -11.23
C LEU A 344 -12.55 7.68 -11.96
N ILE A 345 -11.43 7.95 -11.29
CA ILE A 345 -10.08 7.80 -11.86
C ILE A 345 -9.80 6.34 -12.21
N LEU A 346 -10.07 5.41 -11.29
CA LEU A 346 -9.87 3.97 -11.48
C LEU A 346 -10.65 3.46 -12.69
N ARG A 347 -11.95 3.76 -12.77
CA ARG A 347 -12.80 3.34 -13.90
C ARG A 347 -12.40 4.00 -15.22
N THR A 348 -11.92 5.25 -15.18
CA THR A 348 -11.39 5.93 -16.38
C THR A 348 -10.16 5.19 -16.90
N LEU A 349 -9.19 4.90 -16.04
CA LEU A 349 -7.96 4.22 -16.44
C LEU A 349 -8.21 2.77 -16.86
N LEU A 350 -9.20 2.08 -16.27
CA LEU A 350 -9.61 0.74 -16.69
C LEU A 350 -10.12 0.75 -18.12
N ALA A 351 -10.93 1.74 -18.49
CA ALA A 351 -11.44 1.87 -19.84
C ALA A 351 -10.34 2.14 -20.88
N GLU A 352 -9.30 2.88 -20.49
CA GLU A 352 -8.17 3.20 -21.34
C GLU A 352 -7.13 2.06 -21.39
N GLN A 353 -7.26 1.04 -20.53
CA GLN A 353 -6.29 -0.05 -20.39
C GLN A 353 -6.10 -0.86 -21.68
N CYS A 354 -7.15 -0.99 -22.51
CA CYS A 354 -7.09 -1.66 -23.81
C CYS A 354 -6.17 -0.95 -24.83
N THR A 355 -5.82 0.31 -24.58
CA THR A 355 -4.94 1.09 -25.45
C THR A 355 -3.47 1.06 -25.02
N GLU A 356 -3.16 0.40 -23.89
CA GLU A 356 -1.85 0.39 -23.22
C GLU A 356 -1.24 1.78 -22.98
N LYS A 357 -2.06 2.84 -23.05
CA LYS A 357 -1.61 4.21 -22.91
C LYS A 357 -1.27 4.54 -21.47
N TRP A 358 -0.21 5.34 -21.33
CA TRP A 358 0.12 6.03 -20.10
C TRP A 358 -0.44 7.44 -20.17
N LEU A 359 -1.16 7.86 -19.13
CA LEU A 359 -1.91 9.12 -19.14
C LEU A 359 -1.40 10.07 -18.06
N THR A 360 -1.19 11.32 -18.44
CA THR A 360 -0.93 12.43 -17.51
C THR A 360 -2.22 12.81 -16.76
N THR A 361 -2.10 13.55 -15.65
CA THR A 361 -3.29 14.03 -14.90
C THR A 361 -4.23 14.90 -15.74
N THR A 362 -3.72 15.55 -16.79
CA THR A 362 -4.53 16.32 -17.75
C THR A 362 -5.33 15.39 -18.66
N GLU A 363 -4.69 14.35 -19.20
CA GLU A 363 -5.33 13.36 -20.07
C GLU A 363 -6.35 12.53 -19.28
N ILE A 364 -6.05 12.16 -18.03
CA ILE A 364 -7.00 11.49 -17.12
C ILE A 364 -8.24 12.36 -16.88
N ALA A 365 -8.07 13.66 -16.58
CA ALA A 365 -9.21 14.55 -16.36
C ALA A 365 -10.09 14.71 -17.61
N ALA A 366 -9.48 14.78 -18.79
CA ALA A 366 -10.21 14.86 -20.05
C ALA A 366 -11.02 13.58 -20.32
N ALA A 367 -10.40 12.41 -20.18
CA ALA A 367 -11.06 11.11 -20.37
C ALA A 367 -12.19 10.88 -19.35
N LEU A 368 -11.97 11.26 -18.09
CA LEU A 368 -12.98 11.18 -17.02
C LEU A 368 -14.21 12.04 -17.36
N ASN A 369 -13.99 13.30 -17.74
CA ASN A 369 -15.09 14.22 -18.07
C ASN A 369 -15.87 13.76 -19.30
N GLN A 370 -15.18 13.23 -20.31
CA GLN A 370 -15.80 12.66 -21.50
C GLN A 370 -16.67 11.45 -21.17
N ARG A 371 -16.20 10.57 -20.27
CA ARG A 371 -16.89 9.32 -19.93
C ARG A 371 -18.07 9.52 -18.97
N PHE A 372 -17.91 10.32 -17.93
CA PHE A 372 -18.91 10.43 -16.86
C PHE A 372 -19.80 11.66 -16.94
N ASN A 373 -19.56 12.54 -17.92
CA ASN A 373 -20.21 13.86 -18.04
C ASN A 373 -20.08 14.69 -16.75
N GLU A 374 -19.02 14.44 -15.99
CA GLU A 374 -18.63 15.21 -14.81
C GLU A 374 -17.75 16.38 -15.27
N LYS A 375 -17.90 17.57 -14.67
CA LYS A 375 -17.00 18.71 -14.94
C LYS A 375 -15.85 18.74 -13.91
N LYS A 376 -15.04 17.69 -13.83
CA LYS A 376 -13.88 17.68 -12.91
C LYS A 376 -12.73 18.48 -13.52
N ASN A 377 -12.23 19.46 -12.77
CA ASN A 377 -11.04 20.20 -13.17
C ASN A 377 -9.79 19.32 -13.02
N LYS A 378 -8.84 19.40 -13.96
CA LYS A 378 -7.50 18.81 -13.85
C LYS A 378 -6.87 19.01 -12.47
N ASN A 379 -7.05 20.18 -11.87
CA ASN A 379 -6.50 20.50 -10.55
C ASN A 379 -6.97 19.54 -9.45
N ASN A 380 -8.18 18.96 -9.56
CA ASN A 380 -8.66 17.98 -8.60
C ASN A 380 -7.92 16.65 -8.76
N VAL A 381 -7.79 16.17 -9.99
CA VAL A 381 -7.02 14.95 -10.30
C VAL A 381 -5.55 15.13 -9.91
N SER A 382 -4.94 16.28 -10.21
CA SER A 382 -3.57 16.56 -9.81
C SER A 382 -3.41 16.62 -8.29
N ARG A 383 -4.36 17.20 -7.56
CA ARG A 383 -4.32 17.23 -6.09
C ARG A 383 -4.39 15.82 -5.52
N TYR A 384 -5.26 14.96 -6.05
CA TYR A 384 -5.34 13.57 -5.63
C TYR A 384 -3.98 12.86 -5.72
N PHE A 385 -3.32 12.87 -6.89
CA PHE A 385 -2.00 12.25 -7.04
C PHE A 385 -0.87 12.94 -6.24
N ASN A 386 -1.04 14.21 -5.87
CA ASN A 386 -0.05 14.95 -5.07
C ASN A 386 -0.24 14.76 -3.56
N GLN A 387 -1.40 14.25 -3.12
CA GLN A 387 -1.68 14.02 -1.69
C GLN A 387 -0.97 12.79 -1.14
N GLY A 388 -0.69 11.79 -1.99
CA GLY A 388 0.02 10.59 -1.58
C GLY A 388 0.25 9.62 -2.74
N PHE A 389 1.02 8.58 -2.46
CA PHE A 389 1.18 7.45 -3.36
C PHE A 389 0.11 6.40 -3.07
N HIS A 390 -0.42 5.77 -4.11
CA HIS A 390 -1.47 4.76 -4.00
C HIS A 390 -1.00 3.46 -4.66
N PRO A 391 -1.40 2.29 -4.14
CA PRO A 391 -1.00 1.01 -4.73
C PRO A 391 -1.72 0.72 -6.06
N TYR A 392 -2.70 1.55 -6.45
CA TYR A 392 -3.49 1.33 -7.67
C TYR A 392 -2.82 1.76 -8.96
N TYR A 393 -1.75 2.54 -8.88
CA TYR A 393 -1.17 3.18 -10.05
C TYR A 393 0.30 2.84 -10.20
N GLU A 394 0.67 2.50 -11.43
CA GLU A 394 2.05 2.61 -11.86
C GLU A 394 2.32 4.04 -12.34
N VAL A 395 3.54 4.54 -12.14
CA VAL A 395 3.93 5.90 -12.53
C VAL A 395 5.31 5.92 -13.19
N ARG A 396 5.47 6.76 -14.21
CA ARG A 396 6.75 7.02 -14.88
C ARG A 396 6.88 8.47 -15.34
N PHE A 397 8.10 8.87 -15.67
CA PHE A 397 8.36 10.15 -16.32
C PHE A 397 8.21 10.03 -17.84
N ARG A 398 7.37 10.88 -18.44
CA ARG A 398 7.38 11.20 -19.87
C ARG A 398 8.40 12.30 -20.11
N GLU A 399 9.40 12.00 -20.94
CA GLU A 399 10.30 13.03 -21.47
C GLU A 399 9.53 13.92 -22.44
N ARG A 400 9.72 15.23 -22.32
CA ARG A 400 9.13 16.22 -23.21
C ARG A 400 10.27 17.08 -23.72
N ASP A 401 10.40 17.17 -25.04
CA ASP A 401 11.46 17.93 -25.71
C ASP A 401 11.58 19.35 -25.11
N GLY A 402 12.64 19.56 -24.32
CA GLY A 402 13.05 20.85 -23.76
C GLY A 402 12.13 21.53 -22.73
N ARG A 403 10.97 20.97 -22.35
CA ARG A 403 9.96 21.65 -21.48
C ARG A 403 9.71 20.99 -20.11
N GLY A 404 10.56 20.07 -19.70
CA GLY A 404 10.49 19.41 -18.40
C GLY A 404 9.84 18.02 -18.43
N ARG A 405 9.89 17.31 -17.31
CA ARG A 405 9.36 15.94 -17.17
C ARG A 405 7.91 16.01 -16.67
N SER A 406 7.00 15.28 -17.31
CA SER A 406 5.64 15.09 -16.80
C SER A 406 5.44 13.67 -16.30
N LEU A 407 4.66 13.49 -15.24
CA LEU A 407 4.29 12.17 -14.76
C LEU A 407 3.11 11.61 -15.57
N GLU A 408 3.22 10.34 -15.93
CA GLU A 408 2.12 9.56 -16.48
C GLU A 408 1.78 8.38 -15.58
N TYR A 409 0.53 7.93 -15.64
CA TYR A 409 -0.02 6.89 -14.82
C TYR A 409 -0.77 5.86 -15.67
N ARG A 410 -0.82 4.63 -15.15
CA ARG A 410 -1.72 3.55 -15.58
C ARG A 410 -2.11 2.71 -14.37
N LEU A 411 -3.11 1.83 -14.52
CA LEU A 411 -3.45 0.90 -13.44
C LEU A 411 -2.33 -0.11 -13.19
N SER A 412 -2.04 -0.35 -11.92
CA SER A 412 -1.30 -1.52 -11.45
C SER A 412 -2.21 -2.76 -11.45
N ALA A 413 -1.67 -3.93 -11.10
CA ALA A 413 -2.48 -5.14 -10.97
C ALA A 413 -3.58 -4.99 -9.89
N THR A 414 -3.19 -4.45 -8.73
CA THR A 414 -4.14 -4.11 -7.65
C THR A 414 -5.18 -3.08 -8.13
N GLY A 415 -4.75 -2.06 -8.87
CA GLY A 415 -5.62 -1.02 -9.42
C GLY A 415 -6.62 -1.56 -10.44
N THR A 416 -6.19 -2.45 -11.33
CA THR A 416 -7.08 -3.13 -12.30
C THR A 416 -8.15 -3.93 -11.57
N SER A 417 -7.77 -4.73 -10.58
CA SER A 417 -8.75 -5.51 -9.81
C SER A 417 -9.76 -4.63 -9.08
N GLN A 418 -9.29 -3.56 -8.43
CA GLN A 418 -10.17 -2.61 -7.73
C GLN A 418 -11.12 -1.91 -8.71
N ALA A 419 -10.61 -1.45 -9.85
CA ALA A 419 -11.41 -0.78 -10.86
C ALA A 419 -12.50 -1.70 -11.42
N GLN A 420 -12.20 -2.99 -11.63
CA GLN A 420 -13.16 -3.96 -12.14
C GLN A 420 -14.27 -4.28 -11.13
N GLN A 421 -13.93 -4.37 -9.84
CA GLN A 421 -14.96 -4.49 -8.79
C GLN A 421 -15.88 -3.27 -8.77
N LEU A 422 -15.33 -2.07 -8.98
CA LEU A 422 -16.13 -0.85 -9.10
C LEU A 422 -16.93 -0.80 -10.41
N ASP A 423 -16.49 -1.41 -11.51
CA ASP A 423 -17.18 -1.34 -12.80
C ASP A 423 -18.25 -2.42 -12.98
N GLY A 424 -18.03 -3.63 -12.44
CA GLY A 424 -18.96 -4.77 -12.48
C GLY A 424 -20.25 -4.60 -11.68
N ILE A 425 -20.40 -3.49 -10.96
CA ILE A 425 -21.64 -3.10 -10.29
C ILE A 425 -22.59 -2.50 -11.34
N PRO A 426 -23.86 -2.93 -11.50
CA PRO A 426 -24.75 -2.34 -12.50
C PRO A 426 -25.02 -0.83 -12.24
N GLU A 427 -25.04 -0.01 -13.30
CA GLU A 427 -25.55 1.36 -13.25
C GLU A 427 -27.08 1.34 -13.19
N VAL A 428 -27.67 1.35 -11.99
CA VAL A 428 -29.09 1.74 -11.85
C VAL A 428 -29.16 3.26 -11.83
N ARG A 429 -28.97 3.91 -12.99
CA ARG A 429 -29.47 5.27 -13.20
C ARG A 429 -30.93 5.19 -13.65
N ARG A 430 -31.85 4.99 -12.69
CA ARG A 430 -33.22 5.45 -12.90
C ARG A 430 -33.23 6.94 -12.66
N SER A 431 -33.29 7.69 -13.76
CA SER A 431 -33.74 9.07 -13.76
C SER A 431 -35.14 9.12 -13.15
N HIS A 432 -35.25 9.45 -11.87
CA HIS A 432 -36.50 9.96 -11.32
C HIS A 432 -36.39 11.47 -11.30
N LYS A 433 -36.88 12.06 -12.40
CA LYS A 433 -37.54 13.36 -12.33
C LYS A 433 -38.50 13.31 -11.15
N ARG A 434 -38.25 14.11 -10.12
CA ARG A 434 -39.23 14.40 -9.08
C ARG A 434 -40.39 15.13 -9.74
N GLY A 435 -41.36 14.36 -10.25
CA GLY A 435 -42.73 14.81 -10.41
C GLY A 435 -43.39 14.69 -9.05
N HIS A 436 -43.91 15.79 -8.53
CA HIS A 436 -44.88 15.79 -7.46
C HIS A 436 -46.05 14.89 -7.86
N ASP A 437 -46.30 13.82 -7.11
CA ASP A 437 -47.66 13.34 -6.90
C ASP A 437 -47.72 12.62 -5.55
N ARG A 438 -48.63 13.11 -4.70
CA ARG A 438 -49.01 12.52 -3.41
C ARG A 438 -49.84 11.27 -3.69
N VAL A 439 -49.45 10.15 -3.12
CA VAL A 439 -50.37 9.05 -2.81
C VAL A 439 -49.98 8.51 -1.44
N ASP A 440 -50.88 8.70 -0.48
CA ASP A 440 -50.92 7.99 0.79
C ASP A 440 -51.08 6.48 0.53
N ASP A 441 -50.33 5.63 1.26
CA ASP A 441 -50.91 4.50 2.01
C ASP A 441 -49.85 3.54 2.58
N GLY A 442 -50.12 3.08 3.81
CA GLY A 442 -49.77 1.72 4.24
C GLY A 442 -48.56 1.54 5.15
N GLN A 443 -48.61 2.07 6.38
CA GLN A 443 -47.78 1.50 7.46
C GLN A 443 -48.27 0.09 7.79
N LEU A 444 -47.44 -0.92 7.54
CA LEU A 444 -47.61 -2.28 8.05
C LEU A 444 -47.31 -2.29 9.55
N THR A 445 -48.36 -2.31 10.36
CA THR A 445 -48.31 -2.62 11.79
C THR A 445 -48.02 -4.12 11.98
N LEU A 446 -46.94 -4.43 12.69
CA LEU A 446 -46.62 -5.78 13.14
C LEU A 446 -47.51 -6.14 14.36
N PRO A 447 -48.16 -7.32 14.40
CA PRO A 447 -48.93 -7.73 15.56
C PRO A 447 -48.00 -8.25 16.67
N LEU A 448 -48.01 -7.57 17.81
CA LEU A 448 -47.47 -8.09 19.08
C LEU A 448 -48.35 -9.26 19.53
N ARG A 449 -47.78 -10.47 19.59
CA ARG A 449 -48.41 -11.61 20.26
C ARG A 449 -48.25 -11.43 21.77
N HIS A 450 -49.38 -11.35 22.46
CA HIS A 450 -49.44 -11.48 23.91
C HIS A 450 -48.96 -12.87 24.33
N LEU A 451 -47.96 -12.88 25.22
CA LEU A 451 -47.63 -13.99 26.09
C LEU A 451 -48.46 -13.83 27.37
N GLU A 452 -49.14 -14.89 27.79
CA GLU A 452 -49.36 -15.33 29.18
C GLU A 452 -50.44 -16.44 29.22
N PRO A 453 -50.42 -17.29 30.25
CA PRO A 453 -49.51 -18.40 30.52
C PRO A 453 -49.98 -19.74 29.95
#